data_AF-A0A942J4A0-F1
#
_entry.id   AF-A0A942J4A0-F1
#
_cell.length_a   1.000
_cell.length_b   1.000
_cell.length_c   1.000
_cell.angle_alpha   90.00
_cell.angle_beta   90.00
_cell.angle_gamma   90.00
#
_symmetry.space_group_name_H-M   'P 1'
#
loop_
_entity.id
_entity.type
_entity.pdbx_description
1 polymer ?
#
loop_
_entity_poly.entity_id
_entity_poly.type
_entity_poly.pdbx_seq_one_letter_code
_entity_poly.pdbx_strand_id
1 'polypeptide(L)'
;MPVEEQRRVALHNQIAAAWGEEAAQTLFDLLTPAGHEVATRADLDAGFASVDARFAAVDARFDALEQRMDDGFARADERLESAVNRISATFERRISDAVNTQTRTLVWSQLAALVTIAALAFGLR
;
A
#
# COMPACT_ATOMS: atom_id res chain seq x y z
N MET A 1 18.17 -3.48 45.83
CA MET A 1 18.04 -4.61 46.78
C MET A 1 19.34 -4.77 47.56
N PRO A 2 19.49 -4.12 48.72
CA PRO A 2 20.73 -4.17 49.52
C PRO A 2 20.99 -5.54 50.19
N VAL A 3 19.94 -6.34 50.38
CA VAL A 3 20.00 -7.65 51.06
C VAL A 3 20.66 -8.72 50.17
N GLU A 4 20.41 -8.72 48.86
CA GLU A 4 21.08 -9.61 47.90
C GLU A 4 22.60 -9.39 47.86
N GLU A 5 23.01 -8.12 47.85
CA GLU A 5 24.42 -7.76 47.74
C GLU A 5 25.21 -8.14 49.00
N GLN A 6 24.61 -7.95 50.17
CA GLN A 6 25.20 -8.41 51.43
C GLN A 6 25.36 -9.93 51.50
N ARG A 7 24.40 -10.71 50.97
CA ARG A 7 24.51 -12.18 50.90
C ARG A 7 25.60 -12.61 49.93
N ARG A 8 25.74 -11.91 48.80
CA ARG A 8 26.79 -12.17 47.80
C ARG A 8 28.18 -11.99 48.41
N VAL A 9 28.40 -10.87 49.09
CA VAL A 9 29.69 -10.57 49.74
C VAL A 9 30.01 -11.57 50.86
N ALA A 10 29.02 -11.98 51.65
CA ALA A 10 29.21 -13.00 52.67
C ALA A 10 29.61 -14.37 52.08
N LEU A 11 29.02 -14.75 50.94
CA LEU A 11 29.36 -15.99 50.23
C LEU A 11 30.77 -15.95 49.65
N HIS A 12 31.17 -14.83 49.03
CA HIS A 12 32.53 -14.61 48.53
C HIS A 12 33.56 -14.80 49.64
N ASN A 13 33.36 -14.14 50.79
CA ASN A 13 34.25 -14.24 51.95
C ASN A 13 34.37 -15.68 52.49
N GLN A 14 33.28 -16.46 52.50
CA GLN A 14 33.33 -17.86 52.94
C GLN A 14 34.10 -18.75 51.97
N ILE A 15 33.93 -18.54 50.67
CA ILE A 15 34.64 -19.33 49.65
C ILE A 15 36.13 -18.95 49.64
N ALA A 16 36.45 -17.66 49.78
CA ALA A 16 37.81 -17.17 49.89
C ALA A 16 38.54 -17.78 51.10
N ALA A 17 37.85 -17.88 52.24
CA ALA A 17 38.40 -18.49 53.45
C ALA A 17 38.63 -20.00 53.34
N ALA A 18 37.85 -20.71 52.50
CA ALA A 18 37.93 -22.16 52.37
C ALA A 18 38.89 -22.62 51.24
N TRP A 19 38.86 -21.93 50.09
CA TRP A 19 39.52 -22.36 48.86
C TRP A 19 40.46 -21.30 48.24
N GLY A 20 40.62 -20.16 48.90
CA GLY A 20 41.49 -19.07 48.46
C GLY A 20 40.78 -18.05 47.57
N GLU A 21 41.36 -16.86 47.50
CA GLU A 21 40.78 -15.67 46.84
C GLU A 21 40.53 -15.89 45.34
N GLU A 22 41.45 -16.57 44.67
CA GLU A 22 41.40 -16.80 43.22
C GLU A 22 40.25 -17.75 42.82
N ALA A 23 40.02 -18.79 43.62
CA ALA A 23 38.91 -19.73 43.42
C ALA A 23 37.55 -19.06 43.71
N ALA A 24 37.49 -18.22 44.75
CA ALA A 24 36.29 -17.44 45.07
C ALA A 24 35.93 -16.46 43.95
N GLN A 25 36.92 -15.75 43.42
CA GLN A 25 36.74 -14.80 42.33
C GLN A 25 36.25 -15.48 41.05
N THR A 26 36.87 -16.62 40.68
CA THR A 26 36.49 -17.39 39.50
C THR A 26 35.05 -17.90 39.58
N LEU A 27 34.64 -18.43 40.75
CA LEU A 27 33.26 -18.87 40.98
C LEU A 27 32.29 -17.69 40.88
N PHE A 28 32.66 -16.53 41.41
CA PHE A 28 31.83 -15.33 41.35
C PHE A 28 31.67 -14.76 39.94
N ASP A 29 32.71 -14.84 39.11
CA ASP A 29 32.67 -14.45 37.71
C ASP A 29 31.79 -15.42 36.88
N LEU A 30 31.75 -16.70 37.25
CA LEU A 30 30.89 -17.72 36.64
C LEU A 30 29.44 -17.65 37.14
N LEU A 31 29.21 -17.13 38.34
CA LEU A 31 27.87 -16.85 38.84
C LEU A 31 27.29 -15.70 38.01
N THR A 32 26.27 -16.01 37.20
CA THR A 32 25.46 -14.98 36.54
C THR A 32 25.08 -13.90 37.55
N PRO A 33 25.32 -12.60 37.25
CA PRO A 33 25.00 -11.54 38.19
C PRO A 33 23.54 -11.68 38.61
N ALA A 34 23.31 -11.90 39.92
CA ALA A 34 22.01 -12.11 40.59
C ALA A 34 20.97 -10.97 40.45
N GLY A 35 20.99 -10.23 39.34
CA GLY A 35 20.00 -9.22 38.97
C GLY A 35 19.44 -9.41 37.56
N HIS A 36 19.87 -10.44 36.81
CA HIS A 36 19.20 -10.79 35.56
C HIS A 36 18.03 -11.71 35.91
N GLU A 37 16.82 -11.15 35.98
CA GLU A 37 15.59 -11.95 35.93
C GLU A 37 15.63 -12.76 34.63
N VAL A 38 15.98 -14.04 34.75
CA VAL A 38 15.87 -14.98 33.63
C VAL A 38 14.38 -15.13 33.38
N ALA A 39 13.93 -14.70 32.20
CA ALA A 39 12.53 -14.85 31.80
C ALA A 39 12.09 -16.29 32.04
N THR A 40 11.04 -16.46 32.85
CA THR A 40 10.50 -17.78 33.10
C THR A 40 9.81 -18.29 31.85
N ARG A 41 9.57 -19.60 31.78
CA ARG A 41 8.77 -20.18 30.69
C ARG A 41 7.41 -19.50 30.56
N ALA A 42 6.76 -19.16 31.67
CA ALA A 42 5.48 -18.47 31.67
C ALA A 42 5.57 -17.05 31.07
N ASP A 43 6.67 -16.32 31.34
CA ASP A 43 6.91 -15.00 30.75
C ASP A 43 7.13 -15.10 29.24
N LEU A 44 7.84 -16.14 28.78
CA LEU A 44 8.02 -16.42 27.36
C LEU A 44 6.69 -16.79 26.69
N ASP A 45 5.89 -17.67 27.29
CA ASP A 45 4.58 -18.08 26.77
C ASP A 45 3.64 -16.87 26.65
N ALA A 46 3.64 -15.97 27.65
CA ALA A 46 2.89 -14.72 27.60
C ALA A 46 3.41 -13.76 26.51
N GLY A 47 4.74 -13.69 26.35
CA GLY A 47 5.38 -12.92 25.28
C GLY A 47 4.97 -13.41 23.89
N PHE A 48 4.99 -14.72 23.66
CA PHE A 48 4.56 -15.32 22.39
C PHE A 48 3.07 -15.09 22.12
N ALA A 49 2.19 -15.26 23.11
CA ALA A 49 0.77 -14.98 22.94
C ALA A 49 0.50 -13.51 22.57
N SER A 50 1.26 -12.58 23.14
CA SER A 50 1.19 -11.15 22.79
C SER A 50 1.66 -10.89 21.35
N VAL A 51 2.73 -11.57 20.92
CA VAL A 51 3.23 -11.50 19.54
C VAL A 51 2.21 -12.06 18.56
N ASP A 52 1.63 -13.23 18.83
CA ASP A 52 0.60 -13.85 17.99
C ASP A 52 -0.62 -12.94 17.83
N ALA A 53 -1.08 -12.31 18.92
CA ALA A 53 -2.18 -11.36 18.88
C ALA A 53 -1.86 -10.13 18.00
N ARG A 54 -0.61 -9.66 18.03
CA ARG A 54 -0.16 -8.55 17.18
C ARG A 54 -0.08 -8.95 15.71
N PHE A 55 0.36 -10.18 15.40
CA PHE A 55 0.38 -10.68 14.04
C PHE A 55 -1.04 -10.85 13.49
N ALA A 56 -1.96 -11.43 14.26
CA ALA A 56 -3.37 -11.52 13.85
C ALA A 56 -4.00 -10.13 13.59
N ALA A 57 -3.65 -9.12 14.39
CA ALA A 57 -4.09 -7.75 14.15
C ALA A 57 -3.46 -7.12 12.89
N VAL A 58 -2.24 -7.53 12.53
CA VAL A 58 -1.58 -7.10 11.29
C VAL A 58 -2.25 -7.76 10.09
N ASP A 59 -2.52 -9.07 10.14
CA ASP A 59 -3.21 -9.81 9.08
C ASP A 59 -4.58 -9.18 8.78
N ALA A 60 -5.38 -8.89 9.80
CA ALA A 60 -6.67 -8.23 9.64
C ALA A 60 -6.56 -6.84 8.99
N ARG A 61 -5.46 -6.10 9.23
CA ARG A 61 -5.21 -4.81 8.59
C ARG A 61 -4.79 -4.96 7.14
N PHE A 62 -4.08 -6.02 6.78
CA PHE A 62 -3.74 -6.34 5.40
C PHE A 62 -4.98 -6.76 4.62
N ASP A 63 -5.84 -7.62 5.17
CA ASP A 63 -7.12 -7.99 4.54
C ASP A 63 -7.98 -6.75 4.25
N ALA A 64 -8.08 -5.84 5.22
CA ALA A 64 -8.81 -4.59 5.05
C ALA A 64 -8.16 -3.64 4.03
N LEU A 65 -6.84 -3.69 3.87
CA LEU A 65 -6.12 -2.91 2.86
C LEU A 65 -6.36 -3.48 1.46
N GLU A 66 -6.31 -4.80 1.29
CA GLU A 66 -6.59 -5.50 0.03
C GLU A 66 -8.01 -5.18 -0.45
N GLN A 67 -9.01 -5.31 0.41
CA GLN A 67 -10.40 -4.95 0.08
C GLN A 67 -10.54 -3.49 -0.38
N ARG A 68 -9.86 -2.55 0.28
CA ARG A 68 -9.88 -1.13 -0.10
C ARG A 68 -9.18 -0.87 -1.42
N MET A 69 -8.14 -1.65 -1.75
CA MET A 69 -7.46 -1.56 -3.03
C MET A 69 -8.34 -2.10 -4.15
N ASP A 70 -8.96 -3.25 -3.96
CA ASP A 70 -9.90 -3.85 -4.93
C ASP A 70 -11.08 -2.90 -5.22
N ASP A 71 -11.71 -2.35 -4.18
CA ASP A 71 -12.76 -1.33 -4.31
C ASP A 71 -12.25 -0.08 -5.06
N GLY A 72 -11.01 0.33 -4.78
CA GLY A 72 -10.36 1.46 -5.43
C GLY A 72 -10.15 1.24 -6.93
N PHE A 73 -9.69 0.05 -7.31
CA PHE A 73 -9.50 -0.34 -8.71
C PHE A 73 -10.83 -0.49 -9.44
N ALA A 74 -11.83 -1.14 -8.84
CA ALA A 74 -13.17 -1.25 -9.45
C ALA A 74 -13.77 0.13 -9.78
N ARG A 75 -13.67 1.09 -8.85
CA ARG A 75 -14.12 2.47 -9.10
C ARG A 75 -13.30 3.19 -10.17
N ALA A 76 -12.02 2.86 -10.31
CA ALA A 76 -11.18 3.42 -11.35
C ALA A 76 -11.59 2.89 -12.73
N ASP A 77 -11.85 1.59 -12.84
CA ASP A 77 -12.32 0.94 -14.06
C ASP A 77 -13.67 1.51 -14.51
N GLU A 78 -14.64 1.64 -13.60
CA GLU A 78 -15.94 2.27 -13.91
C GLU A 78 -15.79 3.71 -14.44
N ARG A 79 -14.88 4.49 -13.83
CA ARG A 79 -14.60 5.86 -14.28
C ARG A 79 -13.93 5.90 -15.64
N LEU A 80 -13.00 4.99 -15.90
CA LEU A 80 -12.33 4.87 -17.19
C LEU A 80 -13.32 4.47 -18.28
N GLU A 81 -14.17 3.47 -18.03
CA GLU A 81 -15.20 3.06 -18.97
C GLU A 81 -16.17 4.22 -19.27
N SER A 82 -16.63 4.92 -18.23
CA SER A 82 -17.47 6.11 -18.38
C SER A 82 -16.78 7.23 -19.19
N ALA A 83 -15.49 7.47 -18.94
CA ALA A 83 -14.70 8.46 -19.68
C ALA A 83 -14.55 8.07 -21.15
N VAL A 84 -14.24 6.80 -21.45
CA VAL A 84 -14.14 6.26 -22.80
C VAL A 84 -15.48 6.39 -23.52
N ASN A 85 -16.58 5.97 -22.90
CA ASN A 85 -17.92 6.07 -23.49
C ASN A 85 -18.29 7.52 -23.81
N ARG A 86 -17.96 8.46 -22.91
CA ARG A 86 -18.18 9.89 -23.16
C ARG A 86 -17.35 10.42 -24.32
N ILE A 87 -16.09 10.01 -24.43
CA ILE A 87 -15.21 10.40 -25.54
C ILE A 87 -15.75 9.85 -26.85
N SER A 88 -16.10 8.56 -26.91
CA SER A 88 -16.68 7.92 -28.10
C SER A 88 -17.96 8.62 -28.54
N ALA A 89 -18.90 8.88 -27.63
CA ALA A 89 -20.14 9.58 -27.95
C ALA A 89 -19.90 11.03 -28.46
N THR A 90 -18.91 11.73 -27.89
CA THR A 90 -18.55 13.09 -28.35
C THR A 90 -17.91 13.05 -29.72
N PHE A 91 -17.04 12.06 -29.97
CA PHE A 91 -16.38 11.87 -31.25
C PHE A 91 -17.37 11.52 -32.36
N GLU A 92 -18.28 10.57 -32.12
CA GLU A 92 -19.35 10.20 -33.04
C GLU A 92 -20.21 11.42 -33.43
N ARG A 93 -20.62 12.23 -32.44
CA ARG A 93 -21.36 13.48 -32.70
C ARG A 93 -20.54 14.45 -33.56
N ARG A 94 -19.28 14.68 -33.23
CA ARG A 94 -18.43 15.62 -33.99
C ARG A 94 -18.21 15.16 -35.42
N ILE A 95 -18.00 13.87 -35.66
CA ILE A 95 -17.89 13.33 -37.02
C ILE A 95 -19.19 13.52 -37.77
N SER A 96 -20.32 13.13 -37.17
CA SER A 96 -21.64 13.27 -37.78
C SER A 96 -21.93 14.72 -38.17
N ASP A 97 -21.67 15.67 -37.26
CA ASP A 97 -21.88 17.10 -37.50
C ASP A 97 -20.97 17.65 -38.59
N ALA A 98 -19.68 17.27 -38.57
CA ALA A 98 -18.71 17.68 -39.57
C ALA A 98 -19.07 17.14 -40.97
N VAL A 99 -19.40 15.85 -41.06
CA VAL A 99 -19.81 15.19 -42.30
C VAL A 99 -21.09 15.83 -42.84
N ASN A 100 -22.14 15.98 -42.03
CA ASN A 100 -23.39 16.57 -42.47
C ASN A 100 -23.22 18.01 -42.97
N THR A 101 -22.44 18.82 -42.25
CA THR A 101 -22.17 20.21 -42.64
C THR A 101 -21.38 20.29 -43.95
N GLN A 102 -20.37 19.43 -44.11
CA GLN A 102 -19.56 19.36 -45.32
C GLN A 102 -20.36 18.89 -46.52
N THR A 103 -21.10 17.78 -46.39
CA THR A 103 -21.94 17.23 -47.46
C THR A 103 -22.96 18.26 -47.92
N ARG A 104 -23.66 18.93 -46.99
CA ARG A 104 -24.64 19.96 -47.36
C ARG A 104 -23.99 21.10 -48.15
N THR A 105 -22.84 21.59 -47.70
CA THR A 105 -22.14 22.70 -48.35
C THR A 105 -21.63 22.31 -49.74
N LEU A 106 -21.07 21.10 -49.88
CA LEU A 106 -20.62 20.57 -51.18
C LEU A 106 -21.77 20.37 -52.15
N VAL A 107 -22.91 19.83 -51.69
CA VAL A 107 -24.10 19.65 -52.53
C VAL A 107 -24.64 21.01 -53.00
N TRP A 108 -24.77 21.99 -52.09
CA TRP A 108 -25.23 23.33 -52.48
C TRP A 108 -24.29 24.03 -53.46
N SER A 109 -22.97 23.91 -53.26
CA SER A 109 -22.01 24.53 -54.19
C SER A 109 -22.02 23.87 -55.56
N GLN A 110 -22.14 22.54 -55.64
CA GLN A 110 -22.28 21.83 -56.91
C GLN A 110 -23.58 22.20 -57.64
N LEU A 111 -24.71 22.27 -56.93
CA LEU A 111 -25.98 22.70 -57.54
C LEU A 111 -25.89 24.14 -58.06
N ALA A 112 -25.32 25.06 -57.28
CA ALA A 112 -25.12 26.45 -57.71
C ALA A 112 -24.22 26.55 -58.95
N ALA A 113 -23.14 25.75 -59.01
CA ALA A 113 -22.28 25.67 -60.18
C ALA A 113 -23.03 25.18 -61.42
N LEU A 114 -23.84 24.11 -61.30
CA LEU A 114 -24.65 23.58 -62.42
C LEU A 114 -25.68 24.60 -62.94
N VAL A 115 -26.37 25.32 -62.04
CA VAL A 115 -27.31 26.38 -62.40
C VAL A 115 -26.60 27.51 -63.16
N THR A 116 -25.41 27.89 -62.72
CA THR A 116 -24.62 28.95 -63.37
C THR A 116 -24.20 28.55 -64.78
N ILE A 117 -23.75 27.29 -64.96
CA ILE A 117 -23.38 26.74 -66.27
C ILE A 117 -24.60 26.73 -67.22
N ALA A 118 -25.78 26.31 -66.74
CA ALA A 118 -27.00 26.28 -67.54
C ALA A 118 -27.45 27.69 -67.97
N ALA A 119 -27.38 28.68 -67.07
CA ALA A 119 -27.73 30.06 -67.37
C ALA A 119 -26.85 30.65 -68.48
N LEU A 120 -25.53 30.37 -68.45
CA LEU A 120 -24.61 30.77 -69.51
C LEU A 120 -24.96 30.10 -70.85
N ALA A 121 -25.28 28.80 -70.84
CA ALA A 121 -25.61 28.07 -72.06
C ALA A 121 -26.90 28.56 -72.75
N PHE A 122 -27.91 28.99 -71.98
CA PHE A 122 -29.19 29.48 -72.52
C PHE A 122 -29.19 30.98 -72.84
N GLY A 123 -28.46 31.82 -72.10
CA GLY A 123 -28.39 33.27 -72.35
C GLY A 123 -27.55 33.68 -73.56
N LEU A 124 -26.74 32.76 -74.09
CA LEU A 124 -25.91 32.94 -75.30
C LEU A 124 -26.60 32.45 -76.60
N ARG A 125 -27.85 32.02 -76.53
CA ARG A 125 -28.69 31.63 -77.67
C ARG A 125 -29.76 32.67 -77.95
#